data_AF-A0A429HTN0-F1
#
_entry.id   AF-A0A429HTN0-F1
#
_cell.length_a   1.000
_cell.length_b   1.000
_cell.length_c   1.000
_cell.angle_alpha   90.00
_cell.angle_beta   90.00
_cell.angle_gamma   90.00
#
_symmetry.space_group_name_H-M   'P 1'
#
loop_
_entity.id
_entity.type
_entity.pdbx_description
1 polymer ?
#
loop_
_entity_poly.entity_id
_entity_poly.type
_entity_poly.pdbx_seq_one_letter_code
_entity_poly.pdbx_strand_id
1 'polypeptide(L)'
;MTAEMSVPSTAVLTGADRDGSNYTARHLLVLEGLEAVRKRPGMYIGSTDSRGLMHCLWEIIDNSVDEALGGYCDRIEVILHDDGSVEVRDNGRGIPVDVEPKTGLSGVEV
;
A
#
# COMPACT_ATOMS: atom_id res chain seq x y z
N MET A 1 33.20 -50.85 -5.39
CA MET A 1 34.14 -50.28 -6.39
C MET A 1 33.28 -49.64 -7.47
N THR A 2 32.75 -48.44 -7.23
CA THR A 2 33.34 -47.14 -7.62
C THR A 2 33.44 -46.95 -9.13
N ALA A 3 32.39 -46.39 -9.72
CA ALA A 3 32.45 -45.48 -10.86
C ALA A 3 31.06 -44.81 -11.02
N GLU A 4 31.02 -43.71 -11.75
CA GLU A 4 29.88 -42.83 -12.07
C GLU A 4 29.68 -41.68 -11.05
N MET A 5 29.57 -40.40 -11.45
CA MET A 5 29.25 -39.79 -12.74
C MET A 5 30.12 -38.52 -12.94
N SER A 6 30.63 -38.31 -14.16
CA SER A 6 31.23 -37.03 -14.54
C SER A 6 30.12 -35.99 -14.71
N VAL A 7 30.23 -34.85 -14.02
CA VAL A 7 29.39 -33.69 -14.30
C VAL A 7 30.12 -32.85 -15.36
N PRO A 8 29.60 -32.72 -16.60
CA PRO A 8 30.16 -31.78 -17.54
C PRO A 8 29.81 -30.35 -17.09
N SER A 9 30.85 -29.53 -16.99
CA SER A 9 30.75 -28.08 -16.80
C SER A 9 29.81 -27.51 -17.87
N THR A 10 28.61 -27.10 -17.43
CA THR A 10 27.61 -26.53 -18.32
C THR A 10 28.08 -25.14 -18.74
N ALA A 11 28.27 -25.01 -20.04
CA ALA A 11 28.70 -23.81 -20.73
C ALA A 11 27.89 -22.59 -20.30
N VAL A 12 28.63 -21.52 -20.02
CA VAL A 12 28.16 -20.14 -19.88
C VAL A 12 27.30 -19.80 -21.09
N LEU A 13 26.01 -19.54 -20.88
CA LEU A 13 25.13 -18.96 -21.88
C LEU A 13 25.62 -17.55 -22.19
N THR A 14 26.39 -17.42 -23.26
CA THR A 14 26.74 -16.14 -23.86
C THR A 14 25.56 -15.67 -24.70
N GLY A 15 24.60 -15.02 -24.04
CA GLY A 15 23.62 -14.18 -24.71
C GLY A 15 24.33 -12.94 -25.23
N ALA A 16 24.79 -12.99 -26.48
CA ALA A 16 25.33 -11.83 -27.18
C ALA A 16 24.17 -10.91 -27.59
N ASP A 17 23.95 -9.84 -26.83
CA ASP A 17 23.13 -8.70 -27.25
C ASP A 17 23.73 -8.09 -28.53
N ARG A 18 22.98 -8.18 -29.62
CA ARG A 18 23.22 -7.39 -30.83
C ARG A 18 22.04 -6.44 -31.01
N ASP A 19 22.37 -5.15 -30.92
CA ASP A 19 21.57 -3.96 -31.18
C ASP A 19 20.47 -3.56 -30.17
N GLY A 20 20.82 -2.60 -29.31
CA GLY A 20 19.96 -1.44 -29.03
C GLY A 20 19.07 -1.44 -27.78
N SER A 21 18.96 -2.53 -27.03
CA SER A 21 18.16 -2.53 -25.79
C SER A 21 19.05 -2.32 -24.56
N ASN A 22 19.29 -1.05 -24.22
CA ASN A 22 19.96 -0.65 -22.99
C ASN A 22 19.08 -0.91 -21.74
N TYR A 23 18.42 -2.06 -21.59
CA TYR A 23 17.64 -2.40 -20.40
C TYR A 23 18.52 -3.11 -19.36
N THR A 24 19.08 -2.32 -18.44
CA THR A 24 19.88 -2.79 -17.30
C THR A 24 19.14 -2.63 -15.97
N ALA A 25 19.68 -3.20 -14.88
CA ALA A 25 19.07 -3.15 -13.54
C ALA A 25 18.70 -1.74 -13.04
N ARG A 26 19.38 -0.69 -13.53
CA ARG A 26 19.07 0.72 -13.20
C ARG A 26 17.69 1.20 -13.68
N HIS A 27 17.03 0.47 -14.58
CA HIS A 27 15.68 0.80 -15.06
C HIS A 27 14.59 0.11 -14.22
N LEU A 28 14.98 -0.74 -13.26
CA LEU A 28 14.06 -1.26 -12.26
C LEU A 28 13.79 -0.17 -11.23
N LEU A 29 12.53 0.20 -11.10
CA LEU A 29 12.07 1.17 -10.11
C LEU A 29 11.36 0.44 -8.98
N VAL A 30 11.83 0.64 -7.75
CA VAL A 30 11.13 0.26 -6.54
C VAL A 30 10.37 1.49 -6.06
N LEU A 31 9.07 1.34 -5.81
CA LEU A 31 8.21 2.40 -5.27
C LEU A 31 8.03 2.14 -3.78
N GLU A 32 8.38 3.11 -2.94
CA GLU A 32 8.35 2.96 -1.48
C GLU A 32 7.07 3.56 -0.88
N GLY A 33 6.53 2.91 0.15
CA GLY A 33 5.34 3.37 0.88
C GLY A 33 4.16 3.73 -0.03
N LEU A 34 3.65 4.96 0.11
CA LEU A 34 2.49 5.46 -0.63
C LEU A 34 2.78 5.83 -2.09
N GLU A 35 4.02 5.77 -2.55
CA GLU A 35 4.35 6.10 -3.94
C GLU A 35 3.70 5.12 -4.92
N ALA A 36 3.66 3.83 -4.57
CA ALA A 36 3.00 2.81 -5.38
C ALA A 36 1.49 3.11 -5.53
N VAL A 37 0.85 3.50 -4.43
CA VAL A 37 -0.56 3.88 -4.38
C VAL A 37 -0.83 5.08 -5.28
N ARG A 38 -0.04 6.15 -5.14
CA ARG A 38 -0.19 7.36 -5.95
C ARG A 38 0.10 7.11 -7.43
N LYS A 39 1.05 6.22 -7.76
CA LYS A 39 1.40 5.91 -9.15
C LYS A 39 0.34 5.07 -9.84
N ARG A 40 -0.36 4.20 -9.11
CA ARG A 40 -1.38 3.28 -9.64
C ARG A 40 -2.65 3.25 -8.76
N PRO A 41 -3.37 4.37 -8.63
CA PRO A 41 -4.48 4.49 -7.69
C PRO A 41 -5.64 3.53 -7.98
N GLY A 42 -5.90 3.21 -9.25
CA GLY A 42 -6.99 2.29 -9.62
C GLY A 42 -6.85 0.87 -9.04
N MET A 43 -5.64 0.45 -8.65
CA MET A 43 -5.43 -0.82 -7.96
C MET A 43 -5.93 -0.80 -6.50
N TYR A 44 -6.00 0.38 -5.88
CA TYR A 44 -6.33 0.54 -4.47
C TYR A 44 -7.75 1.10 -4.28
N ILE A 45 -8.13 2.11 -5.05
CA ILE A 45 -9.43 2.79 -4.94
C ILE A 45 -10.36 2.51 -6.13
N GLY A 46 -10.00 1.54 -6.98
CA GLY A 46 -10.75 1.10 -8.16
C GLY A 46 -10.70 2.05 -9.36
N SER A 47 -10.90 3.34 -9.15
CA SER A 47 -10.91 4.37 -10.20
C SER A 47 -10.50 5.74 -9.65
N THR A 48 -10.29 6.72 -10.52
CA THR A 48 -10.04 8.13 -10.12
C THR A 48 -11.19 9.05 -10.55
N ASP A 49 -12.37 8.48 -10.79
CA ASP A 49 -13.61 9.23 -10.98
C ASP A 49 -14.38 9.37 -9.65
N SER A 50 -15.63 9.83 -9.70
CA SER A 50 -16.46 10.04 -8.51
C SER A 50 -16.62 8.78 -7.64
N ARG A 51 -16.56 7.58 -8.22
CA ARG A 51 -16.64 6.33 -7.45
C ARG A 51 -15.39 6.11 -6.61
N GLY A 52 -14.22 6.40 -7.17
CA GLY A 52 -12.95 6.34 -6.44
C GLY A 52 -12.89 7.37 -5.32
N LEU A 53 -13.38 8.59 -5.58
CA LEU A 53 -13.50 9.61 -4.54
C LEU A 53 -14.40 9.13 -3.38
N MET A 54 -15.58 8.59 -3.70
CA MET A 54 -16.47 8.02 -2.69
C MET A 54 -15.84 6.85 -1.95
N HIS A 55 -15.07 6.00 -2.64
CA HIS A 55 -14.34 4.89 -2.01
C HIS A 55 -13.37 5.38 -0.93
N CYS A 56 -12.59 6.43 -1.21
CA CYS A 56 -11.73 7.02 -0.18
C CYS A 56 -12.50 7.47 1.07
N LEU A 57 -13.71 7.98 0.91
CA LEU A 57 -14.56 8.38 2.05
C LEU A 57 -15.12 7.14 2.78
N TRP A 58 -15.54 6.11 2.05
CA TRP A 58 -16.02 4.85 2.63
C TRP A 58 -14.97 4.20 3.53
N GLU A 59 -13.70 4.19 3.12
CA GLU A 59 -12.61 3.65 3.94
C GLU A 59 -12.50 4.33 5.32
N ILE A 60 -12.81 5.63 5.42
CA ILE A 60 -12.79 6.33 6.72
C ILE A 60 -14.05 6.01 7.53
N ILE A 61 -15.21 5.99 6.88
CA ILE A 61 -16.48 5.64 7.53
C ILE A 61 -16.45 4.20 8.06
N ASP A 62 -15.90 3.27 7.29
CA ASP A 62 -15.85 1.84 7.64
C ASP A 62 -14.99 1.62 8.89
N ASN A 63 -13.86 2.34 9.04
CA ASN A 63 -13.08 2.31 10.27
C ASN A 63 -13.89 2.79 11.50
N SER A 64 -14.71 3.82 11.35
CA SER A 64 -15.61 4.27 12.42
C SER A 64 -16.73 3.25 12.70
N VAL A 65 -17.24 2.56 11.67
CA VAL A 65 -18.23 1.48 11.80
C VAL A 65 -17.63 0.28 12.51
N ASP A 66 -16.37 -0.05 12.28
CA ASP A 66 -15.67 -1.14 12.99
C ASP A 66 -15.60 -0.87 14.51
N GLU A 67 -15.39 0.38 14.93
CA GLU A 67 -15.49 0.76 16.35
C GLU A 67 -16.90 0.58 16.91
N ALA A 68 -17.93 0.85 16.11
CA ALA A 68 -19.33 0.65 16.50
C ALA A 68 -19.69 -0.84 16.59
N LEU A 69 -19.22 -1.66 15.65
CA LEU A 69 -19.34 -3.12 15.69
C LEU A 69 -18.59 -3.72 16.89
N GLY A 70 -17.47 -3.10 17.29
CA GLY A 70 -16.74 -3.42 18.51
C GLY A 70 -17.46 -3.01 19.81
N GLY A 71 -18.54 -2.23 19.72
CA GLY A 71 -19.31 -1.72 20.86
C GLY A 71 -18.69 -0.52 21.56
N TYR A 72 -17.76 0.18 20.91
CA TYR A 72 -17.06 1.34 21.47
C TYR A 72 -17.52 2.68 20.90
N CYS A 73 -18.17 2.69 19.74
CA CYS A 73 -18.73 3.88 19.10
C CYS A 73 -20.26 3.77 19.04
N ASP A 74 -20.96 4.86 19.37
CA ASP A 74 -22.42 4.97 19.25
C ASP A 74 -22.88 6.12 18.35
N ARG A 75 -21.95 6.98 17.93
CA ARG A 75 -22.22 8.14 17.08
C ARG A 75 -21.10 8.35 16.07
N ILE A 76 -21.49 8.39 14.80
CA ILE A 76 -20.63 8.75 13.67
C ILE A 76 -21.26 9.96 12.97
N GLU A 77 -20.46 10.99 12.74
CA GLU A 77 -20.86 12.23 12.06
C GLU A 77 -20.04 12.39 10.78
N VAL A 78 -20.72 12.69 9.67
CA VAL A 78 -20.07 13.04 8.40
C VAL A 78 -20.39 14.48 8.09
N ILE A 79 -19.36 15.32 8.01
CA ILE A 79 -19.46 16.77 7.86
C ILE A 79 -18.86 17.14 6.51
N LEU A 80 -19.67 17.75 5.64
CA LEU A 80 -19.21 18.32 4.38
C LEU A 80 -18.88 19.80 4.61
N HIS A 81 -17.65 20.19 4.30
CA HIS A 81 -17.17 21.56 4.46
C HIS A 81 -17.34 22.35 3.17
N ASP A 82 -17.42 23.68 3.30
CA ASP A 82 -17.61 24.59 2.16
C ASP A 82 -16.42 24.61 1.18
N ASP A 83 -15.24 24.14 1.60
CA ASP A 83 -14.05 24.00 0.76
C ASP A 83 -14.01 22.70 -0.05
N GLY A 84 -15.04 21.86 0.09
CA GLY A 84 -15.15 20.57 -0.57
C GLY A 84 -14.44 19.42 0.15
N SER A 85 -13.88 19.65 1.34
CA SER A 85 -13.37 18.59 2.22
C SER A 85 -14.50 17.89 2.98
N VAL A 86 -14.21 16.69 3.49
CA VAL A 86 -15.14 15.89 4.29
C VAL A 86 -14.45 15.46 5.58
N GLU A 87 -15.10 15.67 6.71
CA GLU A 87 -14.68 15.15 8.02
C GLU A 87 -15.60 13.99 8.42
N VAL A 88 -15.01 12.89 8.87
CA VAL A 88 -15.71 11.81 9.54
C VAL A 88 -15.27 11.84 11.00
N ARG A 89 -16.22 12.01 11.91
CA ARG A 89 -15.97 12.06 13.35
C ARG A 89 -16.72 10.92 14.03
N ASP A 90 -16.03 10.15 14.84
CA ASP A 90 -16.63 9.15 15.72
C ASP A 90 -16.24 9.38 17.19
N ASN A 91 -16.91 8.66 18.08
CA ASN A 91 -16.60 8.62 19.51
C ASN A 91 -16.09 7.25 19.96
N GLY A 92 -15.40 6.51 19.07
CA GLY A 92 -14.77 5.23 19.38
C GLY A 92 -13.56 5.39 20.31
N ARG A 93 -12.73 4.33 20.39
CA ARG A 93 -11.53 4.34 21.25
C ARG A 93 -10.45 5.31 20.77
N GLY A 94 -10.48 5.65 19.49
CA GLY A 94 -9.45 6.43 18.81
C GLY A 94 -8.27 5.59 18.34
N ILE A 95 -7.54 6.11 17.37
CA ILE A 95 -6.30 5.50 16.85
C ILE A 95 -5.21 5.61 17.93
N PRO A 96 -4.43 4.53 18.20
CA PRO A 96 -3.30 4.59 19.13
C PRO A 96 -2.27 5.67 18.75
N VAL A 97 -1.85 6.47 19.74
CA VAL A 97 -0.90 7.58 19.55
C VAL A 97 0.41 7.39 20.30
N ASP A 98 0.56 6.28 21.02
CA ASP A 98 1.81 5.90 21.66
C ASP A 98 2.88 5.52 20.62
N VAL A 99 4.15 5.61 21.04
CA VAL A 99 5.29 5.37 20.15
C VAL A 99 5.55 3.88 20.02
N GLU A 100 5.61 3.40 18.78
CA GLU A 100 5.94 2.01 18.48
C GLU A 100 7.46 1.78 18.61
N PRO A 101 7.91 0.76 19.38
CA PRO A 101 9.33 0.62 19.73
C PRO A 101 10.30 0.31 18.57
N LYS A 102 9.85 -0.28 17.45
CA LYS A 102 10.73 -0.69 16.34
C LYS A 102 10.98 0.43 15.33
N THR A 103 9.94 1.20 15.05
CA THR A 103 9.93 2.29 14.06
C THR A 103 10.25 3.63 14.71
N GLY A 104 9.94 3.80 15.99
CA GLY A 104 10.08 5.07 16.71
C GLY A 104 9.02 6.10 16.33
N LEU A 105 8.01 5.71 15.55
CA LEU A 105 6.90 6.56 15.11
C LEU A 105 5.68 6.33 16.01
N SER A 106 4.77 7.30 16.06
CA SER A 106 3.49 7.13 16.76
C SER A 106 2.59 6.13 16.04
N GLY A 107 1.72 5.43 16.76
CA GLY A 107 0.80 4.45 16.16
C GLY A 107 -0.08 4.99 15.03
N VAL A 108 -0.32 6.30 14.99
CA VAL A 108 -1.06 6.97 13.90
C VAL A 108 -0.19 7.30 12.67
N GLU A 109 1.13 7.32 12.82
CA GLU A 109 2.10 7.64 11.75
C GLU A 109 2.73 6.38 11.11
N VAL A 110 2.78 5.26 11.85
CA VAL A 110 3.36 3.98 11.40
C VAL A 110 2.71 3.46 10.11
#